data_AF-A0A1G0D6M1-F1
#
_entry.id   AF-A0A1G0D6M1-F1
#
_cell.length_a   1.000
_cell.length_b   1.000
_cell.length_c   1.000
_cell.angle_alpha   90.00
_cell.angle_beta   90.00
_cell.angle_gamma   90.00
#
_symmetry.space_group_name_H-M   'P 1'
#
loop_
_entity.id
_entity.type
_entity.pdbx_description
1 polymer ?
#
loop_
_entity_poly.entity_id
_entity_poly.type
_entity_poly.pdbx_seq_one_letter_code
_entity_poly.pdbx_strand_id
1 'polypeptide(L)'
;MVFRQFTILLLASAIALLTTLAQAETLNVRLVLSDNTPPYRQFSTALNQALAASKADVAVVESQAGISPQSGAGIHADLVIAVGMKAMEFAIARFDAPVLGVMIPRMGYEALLENHPAHHRFKAISAIYLDQPWDRQLNFIQAALPEHKTVGLLYSPNTHITLPRLPRGMSLNAQSTRPAENLFATLESVLTNSDVLLVIPDSEIYRAATCAIFC
;
A
#
# COMPACT_ATOMS: atom_id res chain seq x y z
N MET A 1 2.99 5.21 65.92
CA MET A 1 1.87 5.54 65.01
C MET A 1 2.28 6.58 63.95
N VAL A 2 3.00 7.65 64.34
CA VAL A 2 3.47 8.73 63.45
C VAL A 2 4.41 8.27 62.32
N PHE A 3 5.35 7.36 62.60
CA PHE A 3 6.30 6.86 61.59
C PHE A 3 5.63 6.15 60.41
N ARG A 4 4.54 5.41 60.68
CA ARG A 4 3.76 4.68 59.66
C ARG A 4 3.04 5.63 58.70
N GLN A 5 2.53 6.76 59.22
CA GLN A 5 1.87 7.79 58.42
C GLN A 5 2.85 8.52 57.50
N PHE A 6 4.08 8.79 57.99
CA PHE A 6 5.13 9.42 57.19
C PHE A 6 5.56 8.57 55.99
N THR A 7 5.73 7.26 56.17
CA THR A 7 6.02 6.33 55.07
C THR A 7 4.90 6.25 54.03
N ILE A 8 3.63 6.32 54.45
CA ILE A 8 2.49 6.28 53.52
C ILE A 8 2.42 7.58 52.68
N LEU A 9 2.66 8.73 53.31
CA LEU A 9 2.72 10.02 52.62
C LEU A 9 3.88 10.09 51.60
N LEU A 10 5.05 9.56 51.95
CA LEU A 10 6.20 9.49 51.04
C LEU A 10 5.94 8.54 49.85
N LEU A 11 5.33 7.38 50.09
CA LEU A 11 4.97 6.46 49.00
C LEU A 11 3.92 7.07 48.07
N ALA A 12 2.90 7.73 48.62
CA ALA A 12 1.85 8.38 47.83
C ALA A 12 2.42 9.53 46.99
N SER A 13 3.36 10.32 47.54
CA SER A 13 4.07 11.36 46.80
C SER A 13 4.95 10.80 45.68
N ALA A 14 5.67 9.70 45.93
CA ALA A 14 6.48 9.04 44.91
C ALA A 14 5.62 8.47 43.76
N ILE A 15 4.47 7.85 44.09
CA ILE A 15 3.51 7.36 43.09
C ILE A 15 2.91 8.51 42.28
N ALA A 16 2.56 9.63 42.91
CA ALA A 16 2.05 10.81 42.22
C ALA A 16 3.09 11.42 41.25
N LEU A 17 4.36 11.52 41.65
CA LEU A 17 5.44 11.99 40.77
C LEU A 17 5.70 11.02 39.59
N LEU A 18 5.58 9.71 39.82
CA LEU A 18 5.72 8.69 38.76
C LEU A 18 4.58 8.76 37.75
N THR A 19 3.35 9.08 38.17
CA THR A 19 2.21 9.23 37.24
C THR A 19 2.29 10.48 36.38
N THR A 20 3.02 11.52 36.79
CA THR A 20 3.19 12.75 35.98
C THR A 20 4.23 12.64 34.87
N LEU A 21 5.08 11.60 34.89
CA LEU A 21 6.15 11.40 33.90
C LEU A 21 5.72 10.56 32.68
N ALA A 22 4.57 9.89 32.74
CA ALA A 22 4.01 9.14 31.63
C ALA A 22 3.13 10.04 30.74
N GLN A 23 3.74 11.04 30.10
CA GLN A 23 3.13 11.73 28.96
C GLN A 23 3.45 10.90 27.72
N ALA A 24 2.42 10.46 26.98
CA ALA A 24 2.63 9.91 25.65
C ALA A 24 3.11 11.06 24.76
N GLU A 25 4.31 10.94 24.21
CA GLU A 25 4.85 11.93 23.27
C GLU A 25 4.00 11.94 21.99
N THR A 26 3.77 13.12 21.43
CA THR A 26 3.01 13.30 20.18
C THR A 26 3.68 12.53 19.05
N LEU A 27 2.94 11.66 18.36
CA LEU A 27 3.45 10.92 17.21
C LEU A 27 3.49 11.84 15.98
N ASN A 28 4.68 12.12 15.46
CA ASN A 28 4.89 12.98 14.30
C ASN A 28 4.84 12.15 13.00
N VAL A 29 3.74 12.27 12.28
CA VAL A 29 3.51 11.58 11.02
C VAL A 29 3.74 12.51 9.83
N ARG A 30 4.62 12.10 8.93
CA ARG A 30 4.76 12.75 7.62
C ARG A 30 3.87 12.04 6.61
N LEU A 31 2.86 12.73 6.08
CA LEU A 31 2.05 12.23 4.98
C LEU A 31 2.63 12.73 3.65
N VAL A 32 3.04 11.82 2.77
CA VAL A 32 3.59 12.15 1.45
C VAL A 32 2.63 11.64 0.39
N LEU A 33 2.08 12.53 -0.42
CA LEU A 33 1.20 12.18 -1.54
C LEU A 33 1.98 12.11 -2.86
N SER A 34 1.69 11.14 -3.71
CA SER A 34 2.36 11.02 -5.02
C SER A 34 2.06 12.21 -5.93
N ASP A 35 0.82 12.69 -5.87
CA ASP A 35 0.32 13.88 -6.55
C ASP A 35 -0.93 14.42 -5.82
N ASN A 36 -1.53 15.47 -6.37
CA ASN A 36 -2.77 16.07 -5.86
C ASN A 36 -3.99 15.63 -6.69
N THR A 37 -4.18 14.32 -6.88
CA THR A 37 -5.38 13.76 -7.52
C THR A 37 -6.51 13.50 -6.50
N PRO A 38 -7.78 13.41 -6.96
CA PRO A 38 -8.92 13.20 -6.06
C PRO A 38 -8.80 11.98 -5.12
N PRO A 39 -8.34 10.78 -5.56
CA PRO A 39 -8.24 9.62 -4.67
C PRO A 39 -7.27 9.85 -3.50
N TYR A 40 -6.13 10.49 -3.75
CA TYR A 40 -5.15 10.78 -2.69
C TYR A 40 -5.61 11.87 -1.74
N ARG A 41 -6.31 12.91 -2.23
CA ARG A 41 -6.95 13.91 -1.35
C ARG A 41 -8.03 13.29 -0.47
N GLN A 42 -8.83 12.39 -1.02
CA GLN A 42 -9.86 11.69 -0.25
C GLN A 42 -9.22 10.83 0.84
N PHE A 43 -8.13 10.13 0.53
CA PHE A 43 -7.37 9.38 1.52
C PHE A 43 -6.81 10.29 2.63
N SER A 44 -6.14 11.39 2.28
CA SER A 44 -5.63 12.36 3.27
C SER A 44 -6.75 12.88 4.18
N THR A 45 -7.88 13.26 3.59
CA THR A 45 -9.05 13.75 4.34
C THR A 45 -9.59 12.68 5.29
N ALA A 46 -9.77 11.45 4.81
CA ALA A 46 -10.28 10.35 5.62
C ALA A 46 -9.31 9.97 6.75
N LEU A 47 -8.00 9.97 6.48
CA LEU A 47 -6.97 9.72 7.49
C LEU A 47 -7.02 10.79 8.59
N ASN A 48 -7.03 12.07 8.22
CA ASN A 48 -7.11 13.17 9.17
C ASN A 48 -8.39 13.12 10.01
N GLN A 49 -9.52 12.79 9.40
CA GLN A 49 -10.79 12.60 10.12
C GLN A 49 -10.73 11.42 11.10
N ALA A 50 -10.16 10.29 10.69
CA ALA A 50 -10.01 9.11 11.54
C ALA A 50 -9.06 9.36 12.72
N LEU A 51 -7.96 10.09 12.49
CA LEU A 51 -7.01 10.47 13.54
C LEU A 51 -7.61 11.48 14.52
N ALA A 52 -8.35 12.48 14.03
CA ALA A 52 -9.04 13.46 14.89
C ALA A 52 -10.15 12.82 15.74
N ALA A 53 -10.79 11.76 15.23
CA ALA A 53 -11.76 10.98 15.98
C ALA A 53 -11.11 9.99 16.96
N SER A 54 -9.80 9.74 16.81
CA SER A 54 -9.04 8.87 17.70
C SER A 54 -8.63 9.61 18.98
N LYS A 55 -8.28 8.87 20.04
CA LYS A 55 -7.68 9.43 21.25
C LYS A 55 -6.15 9.57 21.16
N ALA A 56 -5.57 9.28 19.99
CA ALA A 56 -4.13 9.32 19.81
C ALA A 56 -3.68 10.76 19.54
N ASP A 57 -2.58 11.16 20.16
CA ASP A 57 -1.94 12.45 19.91
C ASP A 57 -1.01 12.31 18.69
N VAL A 58 -1.51 12.73 17.52
CA VAL A 58 -0.83 12.55 16.23
C VAL A 58 -0.77 13.89 15.49
N ALA A 59 0.44 14.35 15.19
CA ALA A 59 0.68 15.52 14.37
C ALA A 59 0.98 15.08 12.92
N VAL A 60 0.12 15.47 11.96
CA VAL A 60 0.30 15.12 10.54
C VAL A 60 0.81 16.32 9.77
N VAL A 61 1.94 16.16 9.08
CA VAL A 61 2.45 17.14 8.11
C VAL A 61 2.33 16.57 6.70
N GLU A 62 1.52 17.20 5.86
CA GLU A 62 1.34 16.78 4.47
C GLU A 62 2.40 17.40 3.54
N SER A 63 2.85 16.62 2.57
CA SER A 63 3.77 17.05 1.51
C SER A 63 3.54 16.24 0.24
N GLN A 64 4.04 16.74 -0.90
CA GLN A 64 3.93 16.05 -2.18
C GLN A 64 5.30 15.52 -2.64
N ALA A 65 5.30 14.31 -3.21
CA ALA A 65 6.50 13.65 -3.72
C ALA A 65 7.20 14.52 -4.78
N GLY A 66 8.50 14.75 -4.59
CA GLY A 66 9.32 15.59 -5.47
C GLY A 66 9.29 17.08 -5.14
N ILE A 67 8.43 17.53 -4.21
CA ILE A 67 8.51 18.88 -3.64
C ILE A 67 9.38 18.77 -2.38
N SER A 68 10.58 19.33 -2.44
CA SER A 68 11.41 19.45 -1.22
C SER A 68 10.67 20.33 -0.22
N PRO A 69 10.57 19.95 1.07
CA PRO A 69 10.04 20.83 2.09
C PRO A 69 10.83 22.15 2.04
N GLN A 70 10.16 23.26 1.77
CA GLN A 70 10.80 24.57 1.88
C GLN A 70 11.11 24.79 3.36
N SER A 71 12.40 24.78 3.67
CA SER A 71 13.04 25.44 4.81
C SER A 71 12.29 25.39 6.15
N GLY A 72 12.64 24.38 6.94
CA GLY A 72 12.45 24.35 8.37
C GLY A 72 13.16 23.12 8.91
N ALA A 73 14.06 23.31 9.87
CA ALA A 73 14.83 22.25 10.53
C ALA A 73 13.99 20.97 10.71
N GLY A 74 14.60 19.82 10.42
CA GLY A 74 13.93 18.53 10.41
C GLY A 74 12.99 18.33 11.58
N ILE A 75 11.68 18.42 11.31
CA ILE A 75 10.69 17.78 12.16
C ILE A 75 11.00 16.30 12.03
N HIS A 76 11.59 15.73 13.08
CA HIS A 76 11.76 14.30 13.25
C HIS A 76 10.41 13.64 12.93
N ALA A 77 10.37 12.82 11.89
CA ALA A 77 9.19 12.03 11.58
C ALA A 77 9.35 10.69 12.30
N ASP A 78 8.38 10.34 13.14
CA ASP A 78 8.34 9.03 13.78
C ASP A 78 7.84 7.96 12.80
N LEU A 79 7.03 8.39 11.81
CA LEU A 79 6.51 7.56 10.73
C LEU A 79 6.30 8.39 9.46
N VAL A 80 6.64 7.83 8.30
CA VAL A 80 6.25 8.37 6.99
C VAL A 80 5.16 7.50 6.38
N ILE A 81 4.00 8.08 6.10
CA ILE A 81 2.94 7.44 5.33
C ILE A 81 3.05 7.93 3.89
N ALA A 82 3.39 7.02 2.98
CA ALA A 82 3.60 7.32 1.58
C ALA A 82 2.42 6.82 0.74
N VAL A 83 1.66 7.75 0.15
CA VAL A 83 0.43 7.47 -0.59
C VAL A 83 0.72 7.40 -2.09
N GLY A 84 0.67 6.17 -2.64
CA GLY A 84 0.97 5.86 -4.03
C GLY A 84 2.47 5.56 -4.29
N MET A 85 2.75 5.00 -5.47
CA MET A 85 4.09 4.47 -5.81
C MET A 85 5.18 5.53 -5.82
N LYS A 86 4.90 6.71 -6.37
CA LYS A 86 5.88 7.81 -6.46
C LYS A 86 6.23 8.37 -5.09
N ALA A 87 5.25 8.48 -4.19
CA ALA A 87 5.48 8.88 -2.81
C ALA A 87 6.31 7.83 -2.06
N MET A 88 6.05 6.54 -2.29
CA MET A 88 6.80 5.46 -1.67
C MET A 88 8.27 5.53 -2.05
N GLU A 89 8.57 5.58 -3.36
CA GLU A 89 9.93 5.71 -3.87
C GLU A 89 10.64 6.95 -3.31
N PHE A 90 9.97 8.11 -3.32
CA PHE A 90 10.50 9.34 -2.74
C PHE A 90 10.76 9.22 -1.23
N ALA A 91 9.85 8.58 -0.49
CA ALA A 91 9.97 8.39 0.95
C ALA A 91 11.15 7.48 1.32
N ILE A 92 11.33 6.39 0.56
CA ILE A 92 12.47 5.49 0.71
C ILE A 92 13.80 6.23 0.47
N ALA A 93 13.85 7.13 -0.52
CA ALA A 93 15.08 7.84 -0.84
C ALA A 93 15.41 8.99 0.14
N ARG A 94 14.40 9.63 0.76
CA ARG A 94 14.59 10.93 1.43
C ARG A 94 14.47 10.93 2.95
N PHE A 95 13.83 9.93 3.54
CA PHE A 95 13.60 9.87 4.99
C PHE A 95 14.29 8.65 5.61
N ASP A 96 14.84 8.83 6.81
CA ASP A 96 15.44 7.73 7.58
C ASP A 96 14.41 7.01 8.47
N ALA A 97 13.28 7.67 8.74
CA ALA A 97 12.17 7.13 9.53
C ALA A 97 11.51 5.89 8.87
N PRO A 98 10.80 5.06 9.66
CA PRO A 98 9.97 3.98 9.13
C PRO A 98 8.99 4.47 8.07
N VAL A 99 8.79 3.68 7.02
CA VAL A 99 7.90 4.02 5.89
C VAL A 99 6.77 3.03 5.77
N LEU A 100 5.53 3.53 5.76
CA LEU A 100 4.32 2.77 5.46
C LEU A 100 3.77 3.22 4.10
N GLY A 101 3.90 2.36 3.09
CA GLY A 101 3.28 2.55 1.79
C GLY A 101 1.78 2.25 1.84
N VAL A 102 0.95 3.12 1.27
CA VAL A 102 -0.50 2.92 1.16
C VAL A 102 -0.96 3.31 -0.22
N MET A 103 -2.11 2.78 -0.64
CA MET A 103 -2.62 2.98 -2.01
C MET A 103 -1.63 2.54 -3.09
N ILE A 104 -0.91 1.43 -2.83
CA ILE A 104 0.06 0.83 -3.76
C ILE A 104 -0.31 -0.63 -4.07
N PRO A 105 -0.03 -1.13 -5.28
CA PRO A 105 -0.14 -2.55 -5.59
C PRO A 105 1.01 -3.34 -4.92
N ARG A 106 0.75 -4.59 -4.55
CA ARG A 106 1.76 -5.49 -3.96
C ARG A 106 2.93 -5.72 -4.90
N MET A 107 2.65 -5.96 -6.17
CA MET A 107 3.66 -6.13 -7.22
C MET A 107 4.61 -4.94 -7.29
N GLY A 108 4.07 -3.72 -7.23
CA GLY A 108 4.87 -2.50 -7.25
C GLY A 108 5.73 -2.36 -5.98
N TYR A 109 5.18 -2.68 -4.82
CA TYR A 109 5.92 -2.71 -3.57
C TYR A 109 7.08 -3.71 -3.59
N GLU A 110 6.83 -4.97 -3.99
CA GLU A 110 7.84 -6.03 -4.05
C GLU A 110 8.98 -5.64 -5.01
N ALA A 111 8.65 -5.18 -6.22
CA ALA A 111 9.65 -4.70 -7.19
C ALA A 111 10.45 -3.49 -6.66
N LEU A 112 9.82 -2.58 -5.92
CA LEU A 112 10.50 -1.45 -5.30
C LEU A 112 11.47 -1.92 -4.21
N LEU A 113 11.11 -2.92 -3.40
CA LEU A 113 12.00 -3.46 -2.37
C LEU A 113 13.24 -4.12 -2.99
N GLU A 114 13.08 -4.87 -4.08
CA GLU A 114 14.18 -5.52 -4.80
C GLU A 114 15.20 -4.52 -5.34
N ASN A 115 14.73 -3.36 -5.80
CA ASN A 115 15.58 -2.28 -6.33
C ASN A 115 16.29 -1.46 -5.23
N HIS A 116 15.86 -1.57 -3.96
CA HIS A 116 16.42 -0.80 -2.83
C HIS A 116 16.92 -1.68 -1.66
N PRO A 117 17.77 -2.70 -1.91
CA PRO A 117 18.11 -3.71 -0.90
C PRO A 117 18.90 -3.15 0.29
N ALA A 118 19.66 -2.08 0.11
CA ALA A 118 20.46 -1.45 1.16
C ALA A 118 19.61 -0.71 2.21
N HIS A 119 18.44 -0.18 1.81
CA HIS A 119 17.60 0.62 2.70
C HIS A 119 16.80 -0.24 3.70
N HIS A 120 16.46 -1.49 3.36
CA HIS A 120 15.75 -2.41 4.27
C HIS A 120 16.56 -2.84 5.49
N ARG A 121 17.89 -2.73 5.41
CA ARG A 121 18.76 -3.15 6.52
C ARG A 121 18.75 -2.17 7.69
N PHE A 122 18.38 -0.91 7.44
CA PHE A 122 18.54 0.17 8.41
C PHE A 122 17.22 0.87 8.78
N LYS A 123 16.12 0.63 8.05
CA LYS A 123 14.80 1.15 8.39
C LYS A 123 13.67 0.17 8.07
N ALA A 124 12.59 0.24 8.85
CA ALA A 124 11.40 -0.57 8.64
C ALA A 124 10.56 -0.02 7.49
N ILE A 125 10.23 -0.88 6.53
CA ILE A 125 9.44 -0.53 5.34
C ILE A 125 8.28 -1.54 5.22
N SER A 126 7.05 -1.06 5.25
CA SER A 126 5.84 -1.89 5.18
C SER A 126 4.81 -1.28 4.23
N ALA A 127 3.73 -2.02 3.95
CA ALA A 127 2.68 -1.56 3.04
C ALA A 127 1.27 -2.08 3.38
N ILE A 128 0.26 -1.28 3.02
CA ILE A 128 -1.14 -1.68 2.89
C ILE A 128 -1.48 -1.66 1.40
N TYR A 129 -1.69 -2.85 0.83
CA TYR A 129 -1.91 -3.03 -0.60
C TYR A 129 -3.34 -2.67 -1.04
N LEU A 130 -3.48 -2.19 -2.28
CA LEU A 130 -4.78 -2.01 -2.95
C LEU A 130 -5.38 -3.30 -3.50
N ASP A 131 -4.54 -4.31 -3.73
CA ASP A 131 -4.93 -5.47 -4.51
C ASP A 131 -6.13 -6.17 -3.90
N GLN A 132 -7.19 -6.32 -4.70
CA GLN A 132 -8.32 -7.13 -4.30
C GLN A 132 -7.87 -8.59 -4.29
N PRO A 133 -8.18 -9.37 -3.25
CA PRO A 133 -7.88 -10.80 -3.26
C PRO A 133 -8.57 -11.45 -4.46
N TRP A 134 -7.86 -12.35 -5.15
CA TRP A 134 -8.35 -13.05 -6.34
C TRP A 134 -9.73 -13.67 -6.15
N ASP A 135 -9.99 -14.22 -4.95
CA ASP A 135 -11.27 -14.81 -4.60
C ASP A 135 -12.43 -13.83 -4.81
N ARG A 136 -12.24 -12.55 -4.48
CA ARG A 136 -13.28 -11.53 -4.69
C ARG A 136 -13.55 -11.29 -6.16
N GLN A 137 -12.51 -11.21 -6.99
CA GLN A 137 -12.64 -11.00 -8.43
C GLN A 137 -13.30 -12.21 -9.10
N LEU A 138 -12.86 -13.43 -8.77
CA LEU A 138 -13.40 -14.66 -9.34
C LEU A 138 -14.85 -14.92 -8.88
N ASN A 139 -15.17 -14.65 -7.62
CA ASN A 139 -16.54 -14.72 -7.13
C ASN A 139 -17.43 -13.68 -7.80
N PHE A 140 -16.90 -12.48 -8.10
CA PHE A 140 -17.64 -11.47 -8.87
C PHE A 140 -17.90 -11.94 -10.30
N ILE A 141 -16.91 -12.51 -10.99
CA ILE A 141 -17.10 -13.09 -12.34
C ILE A 141 -18.17 -14.18 -12.30
N GLN A 142 -18.09 -15.10 -11.33
CA GLN A 142 -19.08 -16.18 -11.19
C GLN A 142 -20.49 -15.65 -10.91
N ALA A 143 -20.63 -14.58 -10.12
CA ALA A 143 -21.92 -13.98 -9.81
C ALA A 143 -22.50 -13.17 -10.98
N ALA A 144 -21.64 -12.44 -11.72
CA ALA A 144 -22.05 -11.59 -12.83
C ALA A 144 -22.27 -12.38 -14.13
N LEU A 145 -21.51 -13.45 -14.34
CA LEU A 145 -21.46 -14.23 -15.57
C LEU A 145 -21.51 -15.74 -15.28
N PRO A 146 -22.64 -16.25 -14.74
CA PRO A 146 -22.74 -17.63 -14.21
C PRO A 146 -22.55 -18.74 -15.27
N GLU A 147 -22.84 -18.45 -16.54
CA GLU A 147 -22.66 -19.39 -17.66
C GLU A 147 -21.24 -19.38 -18.22
N HIS A 148 -20.43 -18.37 -17.89
CA HIS A 148 -19.07 -18.19 -18.39
C HIS A 148 -18.07 -18.71 -17.37
N LYS A 149 -17.35 -19.77 -17.74
CA LYS A 149 -16.58 -20.59 -16.81
C LYS A 149 -15.08 -20.57 -17.10
N THR A 150 -14.67 -20.04 -18.24
CA THR A 150 -13.26 -20.02 -18.66
C THR A 150 -12.72 -18.61 -18.56
N VAL A 151 -11.87 -18.37 -17.56
CA VAL A 151 -11.20 -17.08 -17.37
C VAL A 151 -9.87 -17.11 -18.12
N GLY A 152 -9.68 -16.18 -19.04
CA GLY A 152 -8.43 -15.94 -19.74
C GLY A 152 -7.53 -15.01 -18.91
N LEU A 153 -6.25 -15.31 -18.86
CA LEU A 153 -5.25 -14.48 -18.19
C LEU A 153 -4.01 -14.36 -19.07
N LEU A 154 -3.59 -13.14 -19.36
CA LEU A 154 -2.39 -12.85 -20.14
C LEU A 154 -1.40 -12.08 -19.26
N TYR A 155 -0.16 -12.52 -19.23
CA TYR A 155 0.89 -11.93 -18.39
C TYR A 155 2.27 -12.07 -19.06
N SER A 156 3.20 -11.19 -18.69
CA SER A 156 4.59 -11.27 -19.13
C SER A 156 5.38 -12.29 -18.28
N PRO A 157 6.45 -12.88 -18.81
CA PRO A 157 7.27 -13.86 -18.06
C PRO A 157 7.89 -13.30 -16.78
N ASN A 158 8.05 -11.98 -16.68
CA ASN A 158 8.64 -11.31 -15.53
C ASN A 158 7.60 -10.96 -14.45
N THR A 159 6.30 -11.13 -14.74
CA THR A 159 5.25 -10.83 -13.78
C THR A 159 5.12 -11.98 -12.77
N HIS A 160 5.46 -11.70 -11.52
CA HIS A 160 5.30 -12.61 -10.39
C HIS A 160 3.82 -12.78 -10.00
N ILE A 161 3.08 -13.60 -10.74
CA ILE A 161 1.71 -13.98 -10.37
C ILE A 161 1.68 -15.26 -9.54
N THR A 162 0.98 -15.22 -8.41
CA THR A 162 0.52 -16.45 -7.75
C THR A 162 -0.89 -16.73 -8.27
N LEU A 163 -1.01 -17.77 -9.10
CA LEU A 163 -2.30 -18.16 -9.67
C LEU A 163 -3.28 -18.53 -8.55
N PRO A 164 -4.50 -17.99 -8.56
CA PRO A 164 -5.47 -18.26 -7.51
C PRO A 164 -6.02 -19.68 -7.60
N ARG A 165 -6.53 -20.14 -6.46
CA ARG A 165 -7.41 -21.31 -6.45
C ARG A 165 -8.74 -20.90 -7.09
N LEU A 166 -9.10 -21.56 -8.18
CA LEU A 166 -10.36 -21.26 -8.87
C LEU A 166 -11.58 -21.76 -8.09
N PRO A 167 -12.71 -21.03 -8.14
CA PRO A 167 -14.00 -21.55 -7.72
C PRO A 167 -14.38 -22.83 -8.47
N ARG A 168 -15.27 -23.64 -7.88
CA ARG A 168 -15.76 -24.86 -8.53
C ARG A 168 -16.48 -24.52 -9.83
N GLY A 169 -16.18 -25.29 -10.88
CA GLY A 169 -16.79 -25.13 -12.19
C GLY A 169 -16.17 -24.01 -13.03
N MET A 170 -15.14 -23.34 -12.54
CA MET A 170 -14.34 -22.37 -13.30
C MET A 170 -13.01 -23.01 -13.74
N SER A 171 -12.50 -22.58 -14.89
CA SER A 171 -11.21 -22.96 -15.45
C SER A 171 -10.43 -21.71 -15.83
N LEU A 172 -9.10 -21.82 -15.89
CA LEU A 172 -8.21 -20.70 -16.19
C LEU A 172 -7.35 -21.04 -17.41
N ASN A 173 -7.45 -20.21 -18.43
CA ASN A 173 -6.57 -20.20 -19.60
C ASN A 173 -5.52 -19.10 -19.41
N ALA A 174 -4.43 -19.43 -18.71
CA ALA A 174 -3.35 -18.51 -18.42
C ALA A 174 -2.21 -18.69 -19.43
N GLN A 175 -1.91 -17.64 -20.20
CA GLN A 175 -0.81 -17.63 -21.17
C GLN A 175 0.23 -16.56 -20.82
N SER A 176 1.49 -16.97 -20.83
CA SER A 176 2.61 -16.05 -20.69
C SER A 176 3.13 -15.65 -22.08
N THR A 177 3.34 -14.37 -22.33
CA THR A 177 3.90 -13.90 -23.61
C THR A 177 4.83 -12.72 -23.42
N ARG A 178 5.88 -12.63 -24.24
CA ARG A 178 6.65 -11.40 -24.38
C ARG A 178 5.97 -10.49 -25.40
N PRO A 179 5.68 -9.21 -25.08
CA PRO A 179 4.98 -8.31 -25.98
C PRO A 179 5.60 -8.20 -27.38
N ALA A 180 6.93 -8.18 -27.43
CA ALA A 180 7.71 -7.98 -28.65
C ALA A 180 7.67 -9.18 -29.63
N GLU A 181 7.24 -10.35 -29.18
CA GLU A 181 7.31 -11.58 -29.96
C GLU A 181 5.95 -11.94 -30.57
N ASN A 182 4.93 -12.19 -29.74
CA ASN A 182 3.68 -12.82 -30.19
C ASN A 182 2.41 -12.27 -29.52
N LEU A 183 2.43 -11.04 -28.98
CA LEU A 183 1.33 -10.50 -28.16
C LEU A 183 -0.06 -10.67 -28.80
N PHE A 184 -0.20 -10.31 -30.07
CA PHE A 184 -1.49 -10.32 -30.76
C PHE A 184 -2.02 -11.75 -30.94
N ALA A 185 -1.18 -12.68 -31.40
CA ALA A 185 -1.56 -14.08 -31.60
C ALA A 185 -1.92 -14.76 -30.26
N THR A 186 -1.14 -14.50 -29.21
CA THR A 186 -1.44 -15.00 -27.86
C THR A 186 -2.75 -14.41 -27.33
N LEU A 187 -2.97 -13.11 -27.52
CA LEU A 187 -4.21 -12.45 -27.10
C LEU A 187 -5.43 -13.02 -27.84
N GLU A 188 -5.34 -13.19 -29.16
CA GLU A 188 -6.41 -13.79 -29.98
C GLU A 188 -6.71 -15.23 -29.52
N SER A 189 -5.68 -16.02 -29.24
CA SER A 189 -5.83 -17.36 -28.68
C SER A 189 -6.54 -17.34 -27.33
N VAL A 190 -6.15 -16.44 -26.43
CA VAL A 190 -6.79 -16.31 -25.11
C VAL A 190 -8.25 -15.88 -25.25
N LEU A 191 -8.55 -14.91 -26.10
CA LEU A 191 -9.91 -14.42 -26.33
C LEU A 191 -10.82 -15.45 -27.01
N THR A 192 -10.27 -16.28 -27.89
CA THR A 192 -11.04 -17.33 -28.58
C THR A 192 -11.37 -18.50 -27.64
N ASN A 193 -10.48 -18.79 -26.69
CA ASN A 193 -10.59 -19.95 -25.81
C ASN A 193 -10.98 -19.57 -24.37
N SER A 194 -11.47 -18.36 -24.15
CA SER A 194 -11.91 -17.90 -22.83
C SER A 194 -13.18 -17.09 -22.95
N ASP A 195 -14.03 -17.19 -21.94
CA ASP A 195 -15.29 -16.47 -21.87
C ASP A 195 -15.10 -15.02 -21.38
N VAL A 196 -14.09 -14.80 -20.54
CA VAL A 196 -13.78 -13.51 -19.90
C VAL A 196 -12.27 -13.33 -19.85
N LEU A 197 -11.76 -12.14 -20.17
CA LEU A 197 -10.37 -11.78 -19.96
C LEU A 197 -10.20 -11.06 -18.62
N LEU A 198 -9.39 -11.61 -17.72
CA LEU A 198 -9.01 -10.95 -16.48
C LEU A 198 -7.71 -10.16 -16.69
N VAL A 199 -7.83 -8.84 -16.70
CA VAL A 199 -6.68 -7.93 -16.83
C VAL A 199 -6.02 -7.73 -15.48
N ILE A 200 -4.70 -7.89 -15.44
CA ILE A 200 -3.88 -7.73 -14.24
C ILE A 200 -2.93 -6.53 -14.39
N PRO A 201 -2.44 -5.92 -13.30
CA PRO A 201 -1.42 -4.87 -13.37
C PRO A 201 -0.09 -5.44 -13.89
N ASP A 202 0.08 -5.43 -15.21
CA ASP A 202 1.29 -5.85 -15.91
C ASP A 202 1.63 -4.75 -16.92
N SER A 203 2.68 -3.96 -16.63
CA SER A 203 3.06 -2.83 -17.48
C SER A 203 3.75 -3.23 -18.78
N GLU A 204 4.20 -4.48 -18.92
CA GLU A 204 4.75 -4.97 -20.19
C GLU A 204 3.61 -5.28 -21.16
N ILE A 205 2.51 -5.85 -20.66
CA ILE A 205 1.34 -6.25 -21.45
C ILE A 205 0.33 -5.10 -21.61
N TYR A 206 -0.05 -4.45 -20.51
CA TYR A 206 -1.14 -3.47 -20.43
C TYR A 206 -0.60 -2.05 -20.20
N ARG A 207 -0.16 -1.39 -21.28
CA ARG A 207 0.26 0.03 -21.25
C ARG A 207 -0.92 0.94 -21.59
N ALA A 208 -0.97 2.13 -20.99
CA ALA A 208 -2.01 3.14 -21.26
C ALA A 208 -2.15 3.51 -22.75
N ALA A 209 -1.08 3.37 -23.54
CA ALA A 209 -1.10 3.58 -24.99
C ALA A 209 -1.83 2.46 -25.78
N THR A 210 -1.94 1.25 -25.21
CA THR A 210 -2.54 0.07 -25.87
C THR A 210 -3.99 -0.18 -25.40
N CYS A 211 -4.39 0.39 -24.27
CA CYS A 211 -5.71 0.18 -23.65
C CYS A 211 -6.89 0.85 -24.39
N ALA A 212 -6.63 1.70 -25.38
CA ALA A 212 -7.66 2.35 -26.19
C ALA A 212 -8.43 1.39 -27.13
N ILE A 213 -7.99 0.13 -27.25
CA ILE A 213 -8.55 -0.85 -28.19
C ILE A 213 -9.44 -1.90 -27.49
N PHE A 214 -9.37 -2.04 -26.16
CA PHE A 214 -9.95 -3.19 -25.45
C PHE A 214 -10.79 -2.87 -24.20
N CYS A 215 -11.25 -1.63 -24.04
CA CYS A 215 -12.30 -1.26 -23.06
C CYS A 215 -13.60 -0.89 -23.77
#